data_AF-A0A382WJ59-F1
#
_entry.id   AF-A0A382WJ59-F1
#
_cell.length_a   1.000
_cell.length_b   1.000
_cell.length_c   1.000
_cell.angle_alpha   90.00
_cell.angle_beta   90.00
_cell.angle_gamma   90.00
#
_symmetry.space_group_name_H-M   'P 1'
#
loop_
_entity.id
_entity.type
_entity.pdbx_description
1 polymer ?
#
loop_
_entity_poly.entity_id
_entity_poly.type
_entity_poly.pdbx_seq_one_letter_code
_entity_poly.pdbx_strand_id
1 'polypeptide(L)'
;MNKHKNKLQIMTQMITDRSINTDECIVASTYTNIEFPYLIKKLRLLNAMLNSHFNPKFQRYKSDQKNNPKYLERLKDRIVFYCFNEQEFNNTHSHIYLKVPSNLCFQSVVDKMQELFLKLDDRTNPKRKFRYKIYHETIDDQFAYCDYVLKRYDIENDLSHIVI
;
A
#
# COMPACT_ATOMS: atom_id res chain seq x y z
N MET A 1 -20.88 17.22 3.03
CA MET A 1 -20.00 17.24 1.83
C MET A 1 -20.38 16.05 0.94
N ASN A 2 -20.46 16.19 -0.39
CA ASN A 2 -20.99 15.10 -1.25
C ASN A 2 -19.93 14.00 -1.49
N LYS A 3 -20.16 12.80 -0.94
CA LYS A 3 -19.27 11.63 -1.01
C LYS A 3 -18.84 11.25 -2.44
N HIS A 4 -19.76 11.36 -3.41
CA HIS A 4 -19.47 11.06 -4.82
C HIS A 4 -18.50 12.07 -5.45
N LYS A 5 -18.64 13.37 -5.13
CA LYS A 5 -17.72 14.40 -5.66
C LYS A 5 -16.29 14.18 -5.14
N ASN A 6 -16.13 13.75 -3.89
CA ASN A 6 -14.82 13.47 -3.32
C ASN A 6 -14.17 12.21 -3.91
N LYS A 7 -14.96 11.15 -4.15
CA LYS A 7 -14.48 9.93 -4.82
C LYS A 7 -13.90 10.24 -6.20
N LEU A 8 -14.66 10.96 -7.04
CA LEU A 8 -14.22 11.33 -8.39
C LEU A 8 -12.95 12.20 -8.38
N GLN A 9 -12.82 13.11 -7.41
CA GLN A 9 -11.62 13.93 -7.24
C GLN A 9 -10.39 13.08 -6.92
N ILE A 10 -10.50 12.13 -5.99
CA ILE A 10 -9.39 11.22 -5.62
C ILE A 10 -8.98 10.38 -6.82
N MET A 11 -9.94 9.77 -7.52
CA MET A 11 -9.69 8.98 -8.72
C MET A 11 -8.94 9.79 -9.78
N THR A 12 -9.44 10.99 -10.07
CA THR A 12 -8.83 11.88 -11.07
C THR A 12 -7.41 12.26 -10.65
N GLN A 13 -7.19 12.61 -9.38
CA GLN A 13 -5.86 12.95 -8.87
C GLN A 13 -4.88 11.77 -8.99
N MET A 14 -5.32 10.55 -8.65
CA MET A 14 -4.47 9.37 -8.74
C MET A 14 -4.08 9.03 -10.17
N ILE A 15 -5.05 9.06 -11.10
CA ILE A 15 -4.82 8.71 -12.51
C ILE A 15 -4.00 9.80 -13.23
N THR A 16 -4.19 11.07 -12.85
CA THR A 16 -3.44 12.19 -13.45
C THR A 16 -2.02 12.33 -12.89
N ASP A 17 -1.77 11.93 -11.64
CA ASP A 17 -0.43 11.83 -11.09
C ASP A 17 0.28 10.56 -11.62
N ARG A 18 0.97 10.73 -12.76
CA ARG A 18 1.74 9.66 -13.41
C ARG A 18 2.90 9.11 -12.59
N SER A 19 3.20 9.67 -11.40
CA SER A 19 4.14 9.04 -10.48
C SER A 19 3.52 7.88 -9.68
N ILE A 20 2.19 7.77 -9.67
CA ILE A 20 1.45 6.63 -9.14
C ILE A 20 1.22 5.67 -10.30
N ASN A 21 1.70 4.43 -10.17
CA ASN A 21 1.43 3.41 -11.17
C ASN A 21 -0.01 2.91 -11.00
N THR A 22 -0.95 3.50 -11.73
CA THR A 22 -2.36 3.08 -11.78
C THR A 22 -2.62 2.01 -12.85
N ASP A 23 -1.61 1.63 -13.64
CA ASP A 23 -1.70 0.52 -14.60
C ASP A 23 -1.58 -0.85 -13.92
N GLU A 24 -1.12 -0.88 -12.67
CA GLU A 24 -0.93 -2.10 -11.89
C GLU A 24 -1.57 -1.95 -10.51
N CYS A 25 -2.42 -2.90 -10.11
CA CYS A 25 -2.94 -2.96 -8.74
C CYS A 25 -2.35 -4.15 -7.99
N ILE A 26 -1.96 -3.91 -6.75
CA ILE A 26 -1.51 -4.95 -5.82
C ILE A 26 -2.61 -5.22 -4.81
N VAL A 27 -2.91 -6.49 -4.53
CA VAL A 27 -3.82 -6.88 -3.46
C VAL A 27 -3.05 -7.59 -2.35
N ALA A 28 -2.95 -6.94 -1.19
CA ALA A 28 -2.38 -7.52 0.02
C ALA A 28 -3.48 -8.16 0.87
N SER A 29 -3.58 -9.49 0.85
CA SER A 29 -4.65 -10.24 1.51
C SER A 29 -4.12 -11.02 2.71
N THR A 30 -4.87 -10.97 3.83
CA THR A 30 -4.53 -11.69 5.06
C THR A 30 -5.21 -13.06 5.19
N TYR A 31 -6.25 -13.31 4.37
CA TYR A 31 -7.10 -14.50 4.41
C TYR A 31 -7.74 -14.74 5.79
N THR A 32 -8.03 -13.65 6.50
CA THR A 32 -8.65 -13.62 7.83
C THR A 32 -9.42 -12.32 8.05
N ASN A 33 -10.43 -12.32 8.91
CA ASN A 33 -11.09 -11.10 9.39
C ASN A 33 -10.26 -10.43 10.50
N ILE A 34 -9.17 -9.76 10.13
CA ILE A 34 -8.46 -8.86 11.05
C ILE A 34 -9.05 -7.45 10.97
N GLU A 35 -8.93 -6.68 12.04
CA GLU A 35 -9.34 -5.28 12.02
C GLU A 35 -8.39 -4.43 11.16
N PHE A 36 -8.90 -3.36 10.55
CA PHE A 36 -8.08 -2.44 9.73
C PHE A 36 -6.85 -1.88 10.47
N PRO A 37 -6.89 -1.46 11.74
CA PRO A 37 -5.69 -0.99 12.44
C PRO A 37 -4.55 -2.02 12.43
N TYR A 38 -4.89 -3.31 12.52
CA TYR A 38 -3.90 -4.38 12.49
C TYR A 38 -3.34 -4.58 11.08
N LEU A 39 -4.18 -4.58 10.04
CA LEU A 39 -3.73 -4.60 8.63
C LEU A 39 -2.80 -3.41 8.33
N ILE A 40 -3.21 -2.21 8.72
CA ILE A 40 -2.47 -0.96 8.53
C ILE A 40 -1.10 -1.04 9.20
N LYS A 41 -1.01 -1.58 10.42
CA LYS A 41 0.26 -1.80 11.11
C LYS A 41 1.19 -2.71 10.29
N LYS A 42 0.65 -3.78 9.70
CA LYS A 42 1.42 -4.70 8.84
C LYS A 42 1.85 -4.03 7.53
N LEU A 43 0.98 -3.24 6.89
CA LEU A 43 1.32 -2.48 5.68
C LEU A 43 2.40 -1.42 5.93
N ARG A 44 2.35 -0.71 7.08
CA ARG A 44 3.40 0.24 7.49
C ARG A 44 4.75 -0.44 7.68
N LEU A 45 4.74 -1.59 8.36
CA LEU A 45 5.96 -2.38 8.55
C LEU A 45 6.50 -2.91 7.22
N LEU A 46 5.62 -3.40 6.34
CA LEU A 46 5.97 -3.84 4.99
C LEU A 46 6.62 -2.71 4.19
N ASN A 47 6.00 -1.52 4.13
CA ASN A 47 6.55 -0.37 3.42
C ASN A 47 7.92 0.04 3.97
N ALA A 48 8.08 0.05 5.29
CA ALA A 48 9.35 0.36 5.94
C ALA A 48 10.42 -0.67 5.59
N MET A 49 10.12 -1.97 5.65
CA MET A 49 11.05 -3.05 5.29
C MET A 49 11.44 -2.99 3.81
N LEU A 50 10.48 -2.70 2.93
CA LEU A 50 10.69 -2.62 1.48
C LEU A 50 11.59 -1.44 1.12
N ASN A 51 11.28 -0.24 1.62
CA ASN A 51 12.13 0.93 1.44
C ASN A 51 13.54 0.70 2.01
N SER A 52 13.62 0.09 3.19
CA SER A 52 14.89 -0.25 3.84
C SER A 52 15.72 -1.27 3.06
N HIS A 53 15.09 -2.14 2.28
CA HIS A 53 15.76 -3.11 1.42
C HIS A 53 16.38 -2.45 0.19
N PHE A 54 15.59 -1.64 -0.55
CA PHE A 54 16.05 -1.00 -1.78
C PHE A 54 16.93 0.23 -1.52
N ASN A 55 16.78 0.87 -0.36
CA ASN A 55 17.60 1.99 0.04
C ASN A 55 17.80 1.97 1.57
N PRO A 56 18.92 1.41 2.04
CA PRO A 56 19.25 1.33 3.47
C PRO A 56 19.24 2.67 4.20
N LYS A 57 19.36 3.80 3.48
CA LYS A 57 19.29 5.15 4.07
C LYS A 57 17.91 5.49 4.63
N PHE A 58 16.86 4.73 4.28
CA PHE A 58 15.53 4.87 4.87
C PHE A 58 15.40 4.21 6.26
N GLN A 59 16.39 3.44 6.71
CA GLN A 59 16.26 2.68 7.96
C GLN A 59 16.27 3.54 9.23
N ARG A 60 16.87 4.74 9.25
CA ARG A 60 17.03 5.50 10.50
C ARG A 60 17.19 7.01 10.31
N TYR A 61 16.26 7.76 10.89
CA TYR A 61 16.49 9.14 11.32
C TYR A 61 15.99 9.31 12.76
N LYS A 62 16.79 9.98 13.59
CA LYS A 62 16.35 10.39 14.93
C LYS A 62 15.27 11.49 14.78
N SER A 63 14.37 11.60 15.77
CA SER A 63 13.18 12.47 15.70
C SER A 63 13.51 13.96 15.49
N ASP A 64 14.68 14.39 15.92
CA ASP A 64 15.27 15.72 15.75
C ASP A 64 15.65 16.05 14.28
N GLN A 65 15.75 15.05 13.41
CA GLN A 65 16.14 15.22 12.00
C GLN A 65 14.96 15.23 11.02
N LYS A 66 13.71 15.19 11.51
CA LYS A 66 12.50 15.21 10.65
C LYS A 66 12.41 16.44 9.76
N ASN A 67 12.96 17.58 10.19
CA ASN A 67 12.97 18.83 9.43
C ASN A 67 14.25 19.01 8.60
N ASN A 68 15.14 18.01 8.53
CA ASN A 68 16.37 18.10 7.77
C ASN A 68 16.05 18.10 6.25
N PRO A 69 16.48 19.12 5.47
CA PRO A 69 16.18 19.19 4.04
C PRO A 69 16.66 17.95 3.25
N LYS A 70 17.82 17.37 3.60
CA LYS A 70 18.32 16.15 2.96
C LYS A 70 17.44 14.93 3.26
N TYR A 71 16.79 14.90 4.42
CA TYR A 71 15.84 13.85 4.77
C TYR A 71 14.54 14.00 3.97
N LEU A 72 13.98 15.21 3.93
CA LEU A 72 12.78 15.51 3.14
C LEU A 72 12.98 15.22 1.66
N GLU A 73 14.16 15.52 1.11
CA GLU A 73 14.46 15.24 -0.30
C GLU A 73 14.42 13.74 -0.59
N ARG A 74 15.04 12.92 0.27
CA ARG A 74 15.01 11.46 0.10
C ARG A 74 13.63 10.86 0.26
N LEU A 75 12.74 11.45 1.06
CA LEU A 75 11.36 10.98 1.17
C LEU A 75 10.60 11.11 -0.15
N LYS A 76 11.06 11.94 -1.11
CA LYS A 76 10.48 12.00 -2.45
C LYS A 76 10.82 10.75 -3.28
N ASP A 77 11.96 10.13 -3.01
CA ASP A 77 12.50 8.96 -3.73
C ASP A 77 12.20 7.62 -3.03
N ARG A 78 11.13 7.57 -2.24
CA ARG A 78 10.71 6.35 -1.54
C ARG A 78 9.59 5.66 -2.28
N ILE A 79 9.45 4.36 -2.02
CA ILE A 79 8.27 3.60 -2.43
C ILE A 79 7.11 4.04 -1.52
N VAL A 80 6.02 4.53 -2.11
CA VAL A 80 4.82 4.99 -1.40
C VAL A 80 3.66 4.05 -1.71
N PHE A 81 2.89 3.68 -0.69
CA PHE A 81 1.71 2.85 -0.85
C PHE A 81 0.46 3.71 -0.76
N TYR A 82 -0.42 3.63 -1.76
CA TYR A 82 -1.78 4.16 -1.72
C TYR A 82 -2.72 2.99 -1.44
N CYS A 83 -3.06 2.80 -0.17
CA CYS A 83 -3.77 1.62 0.32
C CYS A 83 -5.26 1.90 0.48
N PHE A 84 -6.10 1.00 -0.03
CA PHE A 84 -7.55 1.03 0.05
C PHE A 84 -8.01 -0.25 0.73
N ASN A 85 -8.37 -0.13 2.00
CA ASN A 85 -8.63 -1.27 2.86
C ASN A 85 -10.09 -1.73 2.71
N GLU A 86 -10.26 -3.04 2.54
CA GLU A 86 -11.58 -3.66 2.41
C GLU A 86 -11.65 -4.92 3.28
N GLN A 87 -12.84 -5.19 3.80
CA GLN A 87 -13.18 -6.44 4.47
C GLN A 87 -14.25 -7.16 3.66
N GLU A 88 -13.90 -8.31 3.08
CA GLU A 88 -14.79 -9.12 2.25
C GLU A 88 -14.76 -10.57 2.72
N PHE A 89 -15.92 -11.19 2.93
CA PHE A 89 -16.12 -12.60 3.31
C PHE A 89 -14.89 -13.33 3.89
N ASN A 90 -14.63 -13.16 5.19
CA ASN A 90 -13.53 -13.81 5.91
C ASN A 90 -12.12 -13.38 5.51
N ASN A 91 -11.97 -12.23 4.84
CA ASN A 91 -10.71 -11.70 4.35
C ASN A 91 -10.65 -10.16 4.41
N THR A 92 -9.82 -9.65 5.31
CA THR A 92 -9.38 -8.26 5.30
C THR A 92 -8.16 -8.14 4.40
N HIS A 93 -8.24 -7.24 3.43
CA HIS A 93 -7.22 -7.00 2.42
C HIS A 93 -7.10 -5.51 2.08
N SER A 94 -6.05 -5.17 1.34
CA SER A 94 -5.84 -3.82 0.82
C SER A 94 -5.55 -3.89 -0.67
N HIS A 95 -6.25 -3.10 -1.46
CA HIS A 95 -5.83 -2.74 -2.81
C HIS A 95 -4.79 -1.62 -2.71
N ILE A 96 -3.66 -1.77 -3.39
CA ILE A 96 -2.49 -0.93 -3.23
C ILE A 96 -2.02 -0.50 -4.61
N TYR A 97 -1.96 0.81 -4.82
CA TYR A 97 -1.18 1.38 -5.92
C TYR A 97 0.17 1.85 -5.40
N LEU A 98 1.21 1.60 -6.19
CA LEU A 98 2.57 1.98 -5.82
C LEU A 98 3.01 3.21 -6.58
N LYS A 99 3.64 4.13 -5.86
CA LYS A 99 4.62 5.03 -6.46
C LYS A 99 5.99 4.44 -6.24
N VAL A 100 6.69 4.15 -7.33
CA VAL A 100 8.00 3.52 -7.33
C VAL A 100 9.03 4.51 -7.89
N PRO A 101 10.18 4.72 -7.22
CA PRO A 101 11.26 5.52 -7.77
C PRO A 101 11.70 5.04 -9.16
N SER A 102 11.98 5.96 -10.08
CA SER A 102 12.27 5.64 -11.49
C SER A 102 13.50 4.76 -11.69
N ASN A 103 14.41 4.72 -10.72
CA ASN A 103 15.60 3.88 -10.73
C ASN A 103 15.34 2.44 -10.24
N LEU A 104 14.12 2.10 -9.82
CA LEU A 104 13.75 0.76 -9.37
C LEU A 104 12.81 0.08 -10.39
N CYS A 105 13.02 -1.21 -10.59
CA CYS A 105 12.11 -2.04 -11.39
C CYS A 105 10.86 -2.38 -10.57
N PHE A 106 9.67 -2.12 -11.12
CA PHE A 106 8.40 -2.42 -10.48
C PHE A 106 8.28 -3.90 -10.07
N GLN A 107 8.58 -4.83 -10.98
CA GLN A 107 8.48 -6.26 -10.69
C GLN A 107 9.40 -6.68 -9.53
N SER A 108 10.64 -6.18 -9.49
CA SER A 108 11.54 -6.46 -8.38
C SER A 108 11.00 -5.97 -7.04
N VAL A 109 10.29 -4.82 -7.04
CA VAL A 109 9.61 -4.30 -5.85
C VAL A 109 8.47 -5.21 -5.42
N VAL A 110 7.64 -5.68 -6.37
CA VAL A 110 6.52 -6.61 -6.11
C VAL A 110 7.01 -7.94 -5.57
N ASP A 111 8.01 -8.56 -6.19
CA ASP A 111 8.59 -9.84 -5.76
C ASP A 111 9.09 -9.74 -4.31
N LYS A 112 9.78 -8.64 -3.99
CA LYS A 112 10.27 -8.41 -2.63
C LYS A 112 9.13 -8.13 -1.66
N MET A 113 8.12 -7.39 -2.07
CA MET A 113 6.93 -7.12 -1.28
C MET A 113 6.20 -8.42 -0.91
N GLN A 114 6.10 -9.38 -1.84
CA GLN A 114 5.53 -10.70 -1.59
C GLN A 114 6.33 -11.49 -0.56
N GLU A 115 7.65 -11.55 -0.70
CA GLU A 115 8.54 -12.23 0.26
C GLU A 115 8.41 -11.65 1.68
N LEU A 116 8.41 -10.32 1.79
CA LEU A 116 8.34 -9.63 3.08
C LEU A 116 6.96 -9.74 3.71
N PHE A 117 5.88 -9.59 2.93
CA PHE A 117 4.52 -9.66 3.46
C PHE A 117 4.20 -11.05 4.02
N LEU A 118 4.68 -12.11 3.37
CA LEU A 118 4.56 -13.48 3.87
C LEU A 118 5.18 -13.63 5.27
N LYS A 119 6.33 -13.00 5.51
CA LYS A 119 7.04 -13.04 6.81
C LYS A 119 6.34 -12.26 7.91
N LEU A 120 5.43 -11.34 7.56
CA LEU A 120 4.67 -10.55 8.53
C LEU A 120 3.47 -11.30 9.12
N ASP A 121 3.16 -12.47 8.59
CA ASP A 121 2.19 -13.40 9.15
C ASP A 121 2.77 -14.04 10.42
N ASP A 122 2.40 -13.49 11.57
CA ASP A 122 2.88 -13.84 12.90
C ASP A 122 2.03 -14.93 13.58
N ARG A 123 1.22 -15.65 12.80
CA ARG A 123 0.45 -16.79 13.32
C ARG A 123 1.42 -17.85 13.84
N THR A 124 1.40 -18.05 15.15
CA THR A 124 2.34 -18.87 15.91
C THR A 124 2.11 -20.39 15.79
N ASN A 125 1.13 -20.84 14.99
CA ASN A 125 0.86 -22.26 14.81
C ASN A 125 1.71 -22.83 13.65
N PRO A 126 2.78 -23.59 13.92
CA PRO A 126 3.67 -24.12 12.88
C PRO A 126 2.99 -25.11 11.92
N LYS A 127 1.78 -25.61 12.25
CA LYS A 127 0.98 -26.47 11.35
C LYS A 127 0.13 -25.67 10.37
N ARG A 128 -0.03 -24.35 10.56
CA ARG A 128 -0.74 -23.47 9.63
C ARG A 128 0.29 -22.82 8.70
N LYS A 129 0.25 -23.19 7.42
CA LYS A 129 1.01 -22.48 6.37
C LYS A 129 0.67 -20.99 6.44
N PHE A 130 1.68 -20.13 6.29
CA PHE A 130 1.49 -18.70 6.11
C PHE A 130 0.40 -18.45 5.06
N ARG A 131 -0.59 -17.63 5.36
CA ARG A 131 -1.68 -17.31 4.42
C ARG A 131 -1.58 -15.90 3.85
N TYR A 132 -0.75 -15.02 4.39
CA TYR A 132 -0.61 -13.69 3.82
C TYR A 132 -0.08 -13.80 2.40
N LYS A 133 -0.73 -13.14 1.46
CA LYS A 133 -0.36 -13.18 0.05
C LYS A 133 -0.50 -11.81 -0.59
N ILE A 134 0.41 -11.59 -1.54
CA ILE A 134 0.34 -10.50 -2.50
C ILE A 134 -0.17 -11.09 -3.81
N TYR A 135 -1.15 -10.43 -4.40
CA TYR A 135 -1.55 -10.60 -5.79
C TYR A 135 -1.24 -9.29 -6.52
N HIS A 136 -0.99 -9.36 -7.82
CA HIS A 136 -0.95 -8.17 -8.65
C HIS A 136 -1.63 -8.44 -9.98
N GLU A 137 -2.22 -7.41 -10.57
CA GLU A 137 -2.86 -7.46 -11.88
C GLU A 137 -2.64 -6.16 -12.64
N THR A 138 -2.40 -6.31 -13.94
CA THR A 138 -2.40 -5.21 -14.90
C THR A 138 -3.84 -4.79 -15.17
N ILE A 139 -4.09 -3.48 -15.18
CA ILE A 139 -5.42 -2.89 -15.28
C ILE A 139 -5.66 -2.39 -16.70
N ASP A 140 -6.75 -2.86 -17.31
CA ASP A 140 -7.18 -2.42 -18.65
C ASP A 140 -7.88 -1.05 -18.63
N ASP A 141 -8.70 -0.77 -17.59
CA ASP A 141 -9.41 0.49 -17.40
C ASP A 141 -9.16 1.04 -15.98
N GLN A 142 -8.25 2.02 -15.91
CA GLN A 142 -7.84 2.67 -14.66
C GLN A 142 -9.02 3.33 -13.94
N PHE A 143 -9.98 3.92 -14.67
CA PHE A 143 -11.13 4.58 -14.05
C PHE A 143 -12.09 3.55 -13.46
N ALA A 144 -12.41 2.49 -14.20
CA ALA A 144 -13.27 1.43 -13.70
C ALA A 144 -12.66 0.74 -12.46
N TYR A 145 -11.36 0.46 -12.50
CA TYR A 145 -10.70 -0.22 -11.39
C TYR A 145 -10.51 0.70 -10.17
N CYS A 146 -10.15 1.98 -10.35
CA CYS A 146 -10.17 2.95 -9.26
C CYS A 146 -11.57 3.10 -8.64
N ASP A 147 -12.64 3.10 -9.46
CA ASP A 147 -14.01 3.16 -8.96
C ASP A 147 -14.36 1.93 -8.10
N TYR A 148 -13.95 0.74 -8.56
CA TYR A 148 -14.09 -0.52 -7.84
C TYR A 148 -13.34 -0.50 -6.50
N VAL A 149 -12.06 -0.11 -6.49
CA VAL A 149 -11.25 -0.04 -5.27
C VAL A 149 -11.83 0.94 -4.25
N LEU A 150 -12.40 2.04 -4.74
CA LEU A 150 -13.04 3.06 -3.91
C LEU A 150 -14.52 2.77 -3.62
N LYS A 151 -15.08 1.59 -3.98
CA LYS A 151 -16.51 1.28 -3.77
C LYS A 151 -16.93 1.36 -2.30
N ARG A 152 -16.02 1.05 -1.38
CA ARG A 152 -16.21 1.17 0.08
C ARG A 152 -15.45 2.33 0.71
N TYR A 153 -14.88 3.21 -0.12
CA TYR A 153 -14.21 4.41 0.38
C TYR A 153 -15.18 5.21 1.23
N ASP A 154 -14.74 5.54 2.43
CA ASP A 154 -15.54 6.32 3.35
C ASP A 154 -14.73 7.49 3.89
N ILE A 155 -15.17 8.69 3.54
CA ILE A 155 -14.44 9.92 3.86
C ILE A 155 -14.41 10.21 5.37
N GLU A 156 -15.34 9.62 6.12
CA GLU A 156 -15.40 9.72 7.57
C GLU A 156 -14.58 8.63 8.27
N ASN A 157 -14.08 7.64 7.51
CA ASN A 157 -13.24 6.56 8.02
C ASN A 157 -11.85 6.62 7.39
N ASP A 158 -10.93 7.29 8.09
CA ASP A 158 -9.54 7.45 7.71
C ASP A 158 -8.75 6.12 7.63
N LEU A 159 -9.32 5.01 8.13
CA LEU A 159 -8.73 3.68 8.00
C LEU A 159 -9.08 3.00 6.69
N SER A 160 -10.10 3.47 5.95
CA SER A 160 -10.49 2.92 4.65
C SER A 160 -9.48 3.27 3.53
N HIS A 161 -8.76 4.37 3.68
CA HIS A 161 -7.75 4.83 2.73
C HIS A 161 -6.58 5.48 3.47
N ILE A 162 -5.36 4.97 3.23
CA ILE A 162 -4.15 5.54 3.80
C ILE A 162 -3.04 5.62 2.76
N VAL A 163 -2.22 6.66 2.89
CA VAL A 163 -0.98 6.80 2.12
C VAL A 163 0.18 6.57 3.08
N ILE A 164 0.98 5.54 2.81
CA ILE A 164 2.12 5.14 3.64
C ILE A 164 3.42 5.46 2.94
#